data_AF-A0A842QIK6-F1
#
_entry.id   AF-A0A842QIK6-F1
#
_cell.length_a   1.000
_cell.length_b   1.000
_cell.length_c   1.000
_cell.angle_alpha   90.00
_cell.angle_beta   90.00
_cell.angle_gamma   90.00
#
_symmetry.space_group_name_H-M   'P 1'
#
loop_
_entity.id
_entity.type
_entity.pdbx_description
1 polymer ?
#
loop_
_entity_poly.entity_id
_entity_poly.type
_entity_poly.pdbx_seq_one_letter_code
_entity_poly.pdbx_strand_id
1 'polypeptide(L)' 'MRIAGTRYSMTREGDAVELKKQGQGVQTFDVKDKTAAQVAEDIQMTLRRKGVIVQKSLLEENVREFFPEARKYGVLK' A
#
# COMPACT_ATOMS: atom_id res chain seq x y z
N MET A 1 5.99 3.31 6.86
CA MET A 1 6.09 1.89 7.28
C MET A 1 6.95 1.10 6.31
N ARG A 2 7.88 0.25 6.78
CA ARG A 2 8.70 -0.62 5.91
C ARG A 2 7.98 -1.93 5.63
N ILE A 3 7.99 -2.39 4.38
CA ILE A 3 7.45 -3.72 4.03
C ILE A 3 8.50 -4.77 4.43
N ALA A 4 8.15 -5.64 5.37
CA ALA A 4 9.03 -6.69 5.89
C ALA A 4 9.64 -7.53 4.75
N GLY A 5 10.93 -7.84 4.86
CA GLY A 5 11.65 -8.61 3.84
C GLY A 5 11.99 -7.85 2.55
N THR A 6 11.70 -6.55 2.46
CA THR A 6 11.98 -5.77 1.25
C THR A 6 12.78 -4.47 1.51
N ARG A 7 13.25 -3.85 0.42
CA ARG A 7 13.83 -2.49 0.41
C ARG A 7 12.77 -1.41 0.20
N TYR A 8 11.50 -1.78 0.22
CA TYR A 8 10.37 -0.90 -0.03
C TYR A 8 9.69 -0.51 1.28
N SER A 9 9.11 0.68 1.27
CA SER A 9 8.33 1.24 2.36
C SER A 9 7.11 1.96 1.80
N MET A 10 6.02 1.97 2.56
CA MET A 10 4.79 2.67 2.23
C MET A 10 4.64 3.87 3.17
N THR A 11 4.15 4.99 2.65
CA THR A 11 3.80 6.19 3.41
C THR A 11 2.45 6.69 2.93
N ARG A 12 1.59 7.14 3.84
CA ARG A 12 0.35 7.84 3.48
C ARG A 12 0.67 9.31 3.19
N GLU A 13 0.21 9.81 2.06
CA GLU A 13 0.29 11.19 1.61
C GLU A 13 -1.15 11.63 1.28
N GLY A 14 -1.85 12.22 2.25
CA GLY A 14 -3.28 12.56 2.10
C GLY A 14 -4.15 11.34 1.78
N ASP A 15 -4.80 11.37 0.63
CA ASP A 15 -5.68 10.32 0.09
C ASP A 15 -4.94 9.36 -0.86
N ALA A 16 -3.62 9.25 -0.69
CA ALA A 16 -2.79 8.35 -1.46
C ALA A 16 -1.80 7.57 -0.58
N VAL A 17 -1.39 6.40 -1.09
CA VAL A 17 -0.28 5.63 -0.54
C VAL A 17 0.90 5.75 -1.49
N GLU A 18 2.00 6.33 -0.98
CA GLU A 18 3.26 6.42 -1.69
C GLU A 18 4.15 5.21 -1.36
N LEU A 19 4.60 4.52 -2.39
CA LEU A 19 5.61 3.48 -2.32
C LEU A 19 6.99 4.10 -2.53
N LYS A 20 7.86 3.92 -1.55
CA LYS A 20 9.27 4.35 -1.56
C LYS A 20 10.19 3.16 -1.66
N LYS A 21 11.32 3.32 -2.35
CA LYS A 21 12.45 2.38 -2.36
C LYS A 21 13.67 3.10 -1.82
N GLN A 22 14.21 2.65 -0.69
CA GLN A 22 15.37 3.29 -0.04
C GLN A 22 15.19 4.81 0.18
N GLY A 23 13.99 5.25 0.55
CA GLY A 23 13.68 6.67 0.81
C GLY A 23 13.28 7.48 -0.42
N GLN A 24 13.44 6.95 -1.64
CA GLN A 24 12.97 7.62 -2.87
C GLN A 24 11.56 7.17 -3.23
N GLY A 25 10.64 8.11 -3.45
CA GLY A 25 9.31 7.85 -3.99
C GLY A 25 9.41 7.22 -5.38
N VAL A 26 8.83 6.03 -5.54
CA VAL A 26 8.85 5.31 -6.82
C VAL A 26 7.48 5.23 -7.48
N GLN A 27 6.41 5.28 -6.70
CA GLN A 27 5.05 5.23 -7.21
C GLN A 27 4.04 5.68 -6.16
N THR A 28 2.96 6.34 -6.59
CA THR A 28 1.86 6.77 -5.73
C THR A 28 0.58 6.09 -6.17
N PHE A 29 -0.23 5.65 -5.20
CA PHE A 29 -1.48 4.95 -5.39
C PHE A 29 -2.60 5.78 -4.80
N ASP A 30 -3.48 6.30 -5.65
CA ASP A 30 -4.71 6.95 -5.21
C ASP A 30 -5.63 5.91 -4.54
N VAL A 31 -6.14 6.24 -3.35
CA VAL A 31 -6.98 5.35 -2.55
C VAL A 31 -8.46 5.72 -2.59
N LYS A 32 -8.81 6.84 -3.24
CA LYS A 32 -10.18 7.33 -3.29
C LYS A 32 -11.09 6.29 -3.95
N ASP A 33 -12.22 6.03 -3.30
CA ASP A 33 -13.22 5.05 -3.74
C ASP A 33 -12.68 3.60 -3.88
N LYS A 34 -11.49 3.32 -3.32
CA LYS A 34 -10.90 1.97 -3.29
C LYS A 34 -10.90 1.40 -1.88
N THR A 35 -11.02 0.10 -1.78
CA THR A 35 -10.83 -0.65 -0.53
C THR A 35 -9.34 -0.90 -0.27
N ALA A 36 -8.98 -1.17 0.99
CA ALA A 36 -7.62 -1.59 1.36
C ALA A 36 -7.14 -2.80 0.53
N ALA A 37 -8.03 -3.74 0.23
CA ALA A 37 -7.72 -4.92 -0.58
C ALA A 37 -7.36 -4.57 -2.04
N GLN A 38 -8.05 -3.59 -2.64
CA GLN A 38 -7.75 -3.10 -4.00
C GLN A 38 -6.41 -2.36 -4.05
N VAL A 39 -6.17 -1.46 -3.10
CA VAL A 39 -4.89 -0.74 -3.02
C VAL A 39 -3.72 -1.70 -2.76
N ALA A 40 -3.91 -2.67 -1.86
CA ALA A 40 -2.93 -3.71 -1.60
C ALA A 40 -2.61 -4.54 -2.85
N GLU A 41 -3.60 -4.84 -3.67
CA GLU A 41 -3.41 -5.54 -4.95
C GLU A 41 -2.63 -4.72 -5.97
N ASP A 42 -2.96 -3.43 -6.13
CA ASP A 42 -2.23 -2.51 -7.01
C ASP A 42 -0.74 -2.41 -6.61
N ILE A 43 -0.48 -2.29 -5.30
CA ILE A 43 0.87 -2.27 -4.73
C ILE A 43 1.57 -3.61 -4.96
N GLN A 44 0.89 -4.73 -4.70
CA GLN A 44 1.46 -6.06 -4.89
C GLN A 44 1.83 -6.32 -6.34
N MET A 45 0.97 -5.98 -7.31
CA MET A 45 1.26 -6.12 -8.73
C MET A 45 2.47 -5.30 -9.13
N THR A 46 2.56 -4.07 -8.62
CA THR A 46 3.72 -3.19 -8.86
C THR A 46 5.00 -3.80 -8.32
N LEU A 47 4.98 -4.32 -7.09
CA LEU A 47 6.13 -4.99 -6.49
C LEU A 47 6.51 -6.25 -7.29
N ARG A 48 5.55 -7.05 -7.72
CA ARG A 48 5.78 -8.24 -8.56
C ARG A 48 6.44 -7.88 -9.89
N ARG A 49 5.98 -6.82 -10.56
CA ARG A 49 6.62 -6.29 -11.79
C ARG A 49 8.07 -5.84 -11.55
N LYS A 50 8.39 -5.41 -10.33
CA LYS A 50 9.75 -5.03 -9.91
C LYS A 50 10.55 -6.20 -9.31
N GLY A 51 10.06 -7.44 -9.44
CA GLY A 51 10.74 -8.65 -8.96
C GLY A 51 10.62 -8.91 -7.46
N VAL A 52 9.69 -8.24 -6.76
CA VAL A 52 9.47 -8.41 -5.32
C VAL A 52 8.16 -9.13 -5.06
N ILE A 53 8.24 -10.22 -4.31
CA ILE A 53 7.07 -11.02 -3.92
C ILE A 53 6.74 -10.68 -2.47
N VAL A 54 5.51 -10.20 -2.25
CA VAL A 54 4.97 -9.88 -0.93
C VAL A 54 3.57 -10.48 -0.82
N GLN A 55 3.21 -10.93 0.39
CA GLN A 55 1.87 -11.43 0.67
C GLN A 55 0.85 -10.28 0.64
N LYS A 56 -0.29 -10.49 -0.03
CA LYS A 56 -1.37 -9.50 -0.14
C LYS A 56 -1.92 -9.12 1.24
N SER A 57 -2.13 -10.10 2.12
CA SER A 57 -2.69 -9.88 3.46
C SER A 57 -1.86 -8.90 4.27
N LEU A 58 -0.53 -9.04 4.25
CA LEU A 58 0.38 -8.12 4.91
C LEU A 58 0.28 -6.69 4.35
N LEU A 59 0.14 -6.55 3.02
CA LEU A 59 -0.04 -5.24 2.39
C LEU A 59 -1.39 -4.63 2.77
N GLU A 60 -2.46 -5.42 2.80
CA GLU A 60 -3.80 -4.99 3.20
C GLU A 60 -3.84 -4.53 4.65
N GLU A 61 -3.19 -5.25 5.57
CA GLU A 61 -3.04 -4.85 6.98
C GLU A 61 -2.30 -3.51 7.09
N ASN A 62 -1.15 -3.38 6.42
CA ASN A 62 -0.38 -2.13 6.44
C ASN A 62 -1.18 -0.95 5.84
N VAL A 63 -1.96 -1.19 4.77
CA VAL A 63 -2.83 -0.17 4.18
C VAL A 63 -3.94 0.22 5.16
N ARG A 64 -4.55 -0.75 5.85
CA ARG A 64 -5.56 -0.46 6.89
C ARG A 64 -5.00 0.36 8.04
N GLU A 65 -3.76 0.12 8.46
CA GLU A 65 -3.11 0.91 9.50
C GLU A 65 -2.97 2.39 9.12
N PHE A 66 -2.86 2.72 7.83
CA PHE A 66 -2.85 4.11 7.37
C PHE A 66 -4.23 4.77 7.37
N PHE A 67 -5.30 4.00 7.29
CA PHE A 67 -6.68 4.48 7.21
C PHE A 67 -7.56 3.79 8.26
N PRO A 68 -7.33 4.04 9.56
CA PRO A 68 -8.08 3.41 10.65
C PRO A 68 -9.58 3.79 10.65
N GLU A 69 -9.93 4.91 10.03
CA GLU A 69 -11.31 5.40 9.89
C GLU A 69 -12.12 4.62 8.84
N ALA A 70 -11.43 3.89 7.95
CA ALA A 70 -12.09 3.06 6.97
C ALA A 70 -12.70 1.82 7.64
N ARG A 71 -13.97 1.54 7.35
CA ARG A 71 -14.64 0.31 7.81
C ARG A 71 -13.87 -0.91 7.29
N LYS A 72 -13.94 -2.06 8.00
CA LYS A 72 -13.22 -3.31 7.67
C LYS A 72 -13.34 -3.75 6.19
N TYR A 73 -14.46 -3.42 5.54
CA TYR A 73 -14.73 -3.65 4.11
C TYR A 73 -15.16 -2.37 3.36
N GLY A 74 -14.91 -1.20 3.96
CA GLY A 74 -15.27 0.10 3.38
C GLY A 74 -14.21 0.60 2.41
N VAL A 75 -14.61 1.56 1.58
CA VAL A 75 -13.68 2.38 0.81
C VAL A 75 -12.84 3.24 1.74
N LEU A 76 -11.59 3.45 1.34
CA LEU A 76 -10.65 4.37 1.96
C LEU A 76 -11.09 5.79 1.59
N LYS A 77 -11.12 6.66 2.60
CA LYS A 77 -11.51 8.07 2.52
C LYS A 77 -10.52 8.90 3.32
#